data_AF-A0A6A3IG91-F1
#
_entry.id   AF-A0A6A3IG91-F1
#
_cell.length_a   1.000
_cell.length_b   1.000
_cell.length_c   1.000
_cell.angle_alpha   90.00
_cell.angle_beta   90.00
_cell.angle_gamma   90.00
#
_symmetry.space_group_name_H-M   'P 1'
#
loop_
_entity.id
_entity.type
_entity.pdbx_description
1 polymer ?
#
loop_
_entity_poly.entity_id
_entity_poly.type
_entity_poly.pdbx_seq_one_letter_code
_entity_poly.pdbx_strand_id
1 'polypeptide(L)'
;MRTAKGYGAANARAKFVISVINLGHHWGAFLVNTETKICYLFDPMQLSSNLSTLKEAVLTVVEKMLDMTDQLDYQVIAHCQQKDSTSCGIREL
;
A
#
# COMPACT_ATOMS: atom_id res chain seq x y z
N MET A 1 -10.18 6.50 19.46
CA MET A 1 -9.33 6.63 18.26
C MET A 1 -10.23 6.73 17.04
N ARG A 2 -10.04 7.73 16.19
CA ARG A 2 -10.83 7.96 14.97
C ARG A 2 -10.15 7.22 13.81
N THR A 3 -10.51 5.95 13.58
CA THR A 3 -9.94 5.15 12.48
C THR A 3 -10.81 5.27 11.23
N ALA A 4 -10.22 5.14 10.04
CA ALA A 4 -10.96 5.18 8.78
C ALA A 4 -12.14 4.18 8.74
N LYS A 5 -11.95 2.99 9.34
CA LYS A 5 -13.00 1.98 9.52
C LYS A 5 -14.21 2.51 10.31
N GLY A 6 -13.97 3.27 11.39
CA GLY A 6 -15.04 3.88 12.20
C GLY A 6 -15.88 4.92 11.45
N TYR A 7 -15.39 5.44 10.32
CA TYR A 7 -16.11 6.34 9.41
C TYR A 7 -16.75 5.63 8.21
N GLY A 8 -16.78 4.29 8.21
CA GLY A 8 -17.40 3.52 7.15
C GLY A 8 -16.55 3.39 5.88
N ALA A 9 -15.25 3.71 5.91
CA ALA A 9 -14.35 3.45 4.78
C ALA A 9 -14.32 1.97 4.37
N ALA A 10 -14.51 1.07 5.34
CA ALA A 10 -14.65 -0.37 5.12
C ALA A 10 -16.06 -0.80 4.66
N ASN A 11 -17.08 0.06 4.85
CA ASN A 11 -18.46 -0.21 4.44
C ASN A 11 -18.69 0.16 2.97
N ALA A 12 -17.75 0.90 2.37
CA ALA A 12 -17.79 1.25 0.96
C ALA A 12 -17.23 0.09 0.13
N ARG A 13 -17.96 -0.33 -0.91
CA ARG A 13 -17.48 -1.20 -2.00
C ARG A 13 -16.40 -0.50 -2.84
N ALA A 14 -15.37 0.04 -2.19
CA ALA A 14 -14.28 0.72 -2.87
C ALA A 14 -13.57 -0.30 -3.74
N LYS A 15 -13.63 -0.09 -5.07
CA LYS A 15 -12.94 -0.93 -6.05
C LYS A 15 -11.42 -0.91 -5.82
N PHE A 16 -10.91 0.23 -5.37
CA PHE A 16 -9.50 0.45 -5.10
C PHE A 16 -9.30 1.09 -3.73
N VAL A 17 -8.30 0.62 -2.99
CA VAL A 17 -7.80 1.24 -1.78
C VAL A 17 -6.34 1.59 -2.00
N ILE A 18 -6.03 2.89 -2.02
CA ILE A 18 -4.66 3.38 -2.19
C ILE A 18 -4.20 4.08 -0.91
N SER A 19 -2.93 3.90 -0.57
CA SER A 19 -2.29 4.64 0.51
C SER A 19 -0.84 4.92 0.18
N VAL A 20 -0.37 6.08 0.63
CA VAL A 20 1.04 6.45 0.68
C VAL A 20 1.43 6.50 2.15
N ILE A 21 2.44 5.74 2.56
CA ILE A 21 2.89 5.64 3.95
C ILE A 21 4.32 6.13 4.09
N ASN A 22 4.56 6.86 5.17
CA ASN A 22 5.91 7.28 5.54
C ASN A 22 6.59 6.13 6.28
N LEU A 23 7.74 5.70 5.78
CA LEU A 23 8.58 4.64 6.34
C LEU A 23 9.76 5.21 7.16
N GLY A 24 9.60 6.42 7.72
CA GLY A 24 10.58 7.16 8.51
C GLY A 24 11.14 8.38 7.75
N HIS A 25 11.96 8.13 6.73
CA HIS A 25 12.56 9.16 5.87
C HIS A 25 12.27 8.95 4.38
N HIS A 26 11.40 7.99 4.08
CA HIS A 26 11.12 7.54 2.73
C HIS A 26 9.62 7.24 2.61
N TRP A 27 9.05 7.41 1.43
CA TRP A 27 7.64 7.07 1.20
C TRP A 27 7.54 5.80 0.37
N GLY A 28 6.57 4.96 0.75
CA GLY A 28 6.14 3.83 -0.03
C GLY A 28 4.64 3.93 -0.28
N ALA A 29 4.16 3.28 -1.33
CA ALA A 29 2.75 3.25 -1.66
C ALA A 29 2.26 1.81 -1.84
N PHE A 30 0.96 1.62 -1.58
CA PHE A 30 0.26 0.41 -1.99
C PHE A 30 -1.09 0.75 -2.62
N LEU A 31 -1.53 -0.12 -3.52
CA LEU A 31 -2.87 -0.08 -4.12
C LEU A 31 -3.48 -1.48 -4.08
N VAL A 32 -4.59 -1.62 -3.39
CA VAL A 32 -5.38 -2.86 -3.35
C VAL A 32 -6.55 -2.73 -4.32
N ASN A 33 -6.62 -3.64 -5.30
CA ASN A 33 -7.83 -3.88 -6.07
C ASN A 33 -8.69 -4.92 -5.35
N THR A 34 -9.85 -4.52 -4.85
CA THR A 34 -10.71 -5.38 -4.03
C THR A 34 -11.51 -6.40 -4.86
N GLU A 35 -11.64 -6.18 -6.16
CA GLU A 35 -12.31 -7.08 -7.11
C GLU A 35 -11.35 -8.19 -7.56
N THR A 36 -10.13 -7.84 -7.99
CA THR A 36 -9.14 -8.82 -8.45
C THR A 36 -8.31 -9.42 -7.31
N LYS A 37 -8.42 -8.88 -6.09
CA LYS A 37 -7.65 -9.29 -4.91
C LYS A 37 -6.14 -9.14 -5.10
N ILE A 38 -5.71 -8.18 -5.91
CA ILE A 38 -4.29 -7.88 -6.13
C ILE A 38 -3.91 -6.65 -5.30
N CYS A 39 -2.84 -6.76 -4.53
CA CYS A 39 -2.16 -5.66 -3.86
C CYS A 39 -0.88 -5.32 -4.61
N TYR A 40 -0.83 -4.14 -5.21
CA TYR A 40 0.36 -3.58 -5.79
C TYR A 40 1.15 -2.83 -4.72
N LEU A 41 2.42 -3.20 -4.56
CA LEU A 41 3.39 -2.53 -3.71
C LEU A 41 4.30 -1.70 -4.58
N PHE A 42 4.57 -0.47 -4.14
CA PHE A 42 5.46 0.44 -4.83
C PHE A 42 6.43 1.07 -3.84
N ASP A 43 7.72 0.90 -4.12
CA ASP A 43 8.82 1.58 -3.45
C ASP A 43 9.71 2.17 -4.55
N PRO A 44 9.87 3.50 -4.64
CA PRO A 44 10.69 4.08 -5.71
C PRO A 44 12.13 3.58 -5.74
N MET A 45 12.68 3.22 -4.58
CA MET A 45 14.05 2.70 -4.46
C MET A 45 14.11 1.17 -4.60
N GLN A 46 12.96 0.50 -4.74
CA GLN A 46 12.82 -0.96 -4.82
C GLN A 46 13.55 -1.72 -3.70
N LEU A 47 13.66 -1.10 -2.52
CA LEU A 47 14.32 -1.68 -1.36
C LEU A 47 13.44 -2.81 -0.80
N SER A 48 14.03 -4.01 -0.70
CA SER A 48 13.33 -5.19 -0.17
C SER A 48 12.82 -4.97 1.25
N SER A 49 13.54 -4.19 2.08
CA SER A 49 13.11 -3.80 3.41
C SER A 49 11.80 -3.01 3.39
N ASN A 50 11.72 -1.98 2.53
CA ASN A 50 10.55 -1.12 2.43
C ASN A 50 9.33 -1.88 1.90
N LEU A 51 9.54 -2.71 0.86
CA LEU A 51 8.50 -3.57 0.31
C LEU A 51 7.98 -4.58 1.35
N SER A 52 8.86 -5.11 2.21
CA SER A 52 8.47 -6.00 3.31
C SER A 52 7.64 -5.27 4.37
N THR A 53 8.05 -4.05 4.75
CA THR A 53 7.27 -3.22 5.69
C THR A 53 5.92 -2.81 5.11
N LEU A 54 5.86 -2.45 3.82
CA LEU A 54 4.60 -2.17 3.12
C LEU A 54 3.68 -3.38 3.14
N LYS A 55 4.21 -4.57 2.81
CA LYS A 55 3.45 -5.82 2.85
C LYS A 55 2.92 -6.12 4.25
N GLU A 56 3.75 -5.95 5.28
CA GLU A 56 3.35 -6.16 6.67
C GLU A 56 2.24 -5.19 7.10
N ALA A 57 2.31 -3.92 6.70
CA ALA A 57 1.25 -2.94 6.97
C ALA A 57 -0.08 -3.34 6.31
N VAL A 58 -0.03 -3.83 5.07
CA VAL A 58 -1.24 -4.32 4.36
C VAL A 58 -1.82 -5.55 5.05
N LEU A 59 -1.00 -6.56 5.36
CA LEU A 59 -1.41 -7.79 6.05
C LEU A 59 -2.05 -7.49 7.42
N THR A 60 -1.41 -6.65 8.21
CA THR A 60 -1.80 -6.45 9.61
C THR A 60 -3.01 -5.54 9.78
N VAL A 61 -3.18 -4.56 8.88
CA VAL A 61 -4.19 -3.51 9.00
C VAL A 61 -5.22 -3.58 7.87
N VAL A 62 -4.77 -3.55 6.62
CA VAL A 62 -5.63 -3.34 5.46
C VAL A 62 -6.49 -4.57 5.19
N GLU A 63 -5.92 -5.77 5.19
CA GLU A 63 -6.68 -7.01 5.00
C GLU A 63 -7.79 -7.16 6.04
N LYS A 64 -7.49 -6.88 7.31
CA LYS A 64 -8.48 -6.93 8.40
C LYS A 64 -9.53 -5.81 8.31
N MET A 65 -9.17 -4.66 7.74
CA MET A 65 -10.15 -3.60 7.48
C MET A 65 -11.09 -3.95 6.34
N LEU A 66 -10.61 -4.68 5.32
CA LEU A 66 -11.37 -5.06 4.13
C LEU A 66 -12.03 -6.44 4.21
N ASP A 67 -11.84 -7.17 5.31
CA ASP A 67 -12.32 -8.55 5.49
C ASP A 67 -11.77 -9.51 4.41
N MET A 68 -10.48 -9.35 4.11
CA MET A 68 -9.77 -10.05 3.03
C MET A 68 -8.49 -10.75 3.52
N THR A 69 -8.48 -11.16 4.79
CA THR A 69 -7.36 -11.88 5.42
C THR A 69 -6.91 -13.05 4.56
N ASP A 70 -5.61 -13.09 4.23
CA ASP A 70 -4.97 -14.14 3.42
C ASP A 70 -5.54 -14.32 2.00
N GLN A 71 -6.26 -13.31 1.47
CA GLN A 71 -6.87 -13.35 0.13
C GLN A 71 -6.10 -12.51 -0.91
N LEU A 72 -5.12 -11.70 -0.50
CA LEU A 72 -4.42 -10.79 -1.41
C LEU A 72 -3.19 -11.42 -2.05
N ASP A 73 -3.10 -11.30 -3.37
CA ASP A 73 -1.88 -11.54 -4.13
C ASP A 73 -1.04 -10.26 -4.19
N TYR A 74 0.26 -10.37 -3.93
CA TYR A 74 1.16 -9.23 -3.85
C TYR A 74 2.02 -9.10 -5.11
N GLN A 75 1.97 -7.93 -5.76
CA GLN A 75 2.80 -7.62 -6.92
C GLN A 75 3.62 -6.35 -6.67
N VAL A 76 4.89 -6.37 -7.06
CA VAL A 76 5.77 -5.21 -6.94
C VAL A 76 5.80 -4.46 -8.27
N ILE A 77 5.48 -3.17 -8.25
CA ILE A 77 5.61 -2.31 -9.43
C ILE A 77 7.07 -1.85 -9.53
N ALA A 78 7.78 -2.32 -10.57
CA ALA A 78 9.22 -2.04 -10.74
C ALA A 78 9.56 -1.00 -11.82
N HIS A 79 8.58 -0.51 -12.58
CA HIS A 79 8.83 0.29 -13.78
C HIS A 79 9.18 1.76 -13.53
N CYS A 80 9.11 2.26 -12.29
CA CYS A 80 9.44 3.65 -11.96
C CYS A 80 10.48 3.73 -10.83
N GLN A 81 11.73 3.38 -11.17
CA GLN A 81 12.84 3.43 -10.21
C GLN A 81 13.39 4.84 -10.08
N GLN A 82 13.43 5.29 -8.84
CA GLN A 82 14.09 6.51 -8.43
C GLN A 82 15.60 6.27 -8.31
N LYS A 83 16.39 7.10 -8.98
CA LYS A 83 17.86 7.10 -8.87
C LYS A 83 18.41 8.21 -7.96
N ASP A 84 17.61 9.22 -7.69
CA ASP A 84 17.90 10.32 -6.75
C ASP A 84 17.30 10.02 -5.36
N SER A 85 17.73 10.69 -4.28
CA SER A 85 17.22 10.42 -2.92
C SER A 85 16.07 11.35 -2.50
N THR A 86 15.54 12.20 -3.38
CA THR A 86 14.69 13.34 -3.00
C THR A 86 13.29 13.33 -3.61
N SER A 87 13.04 12.57 -4.68
CA SER A 87 11.79 12.64 -5.44
C SER A 87 10.75 11.58 -5.06
N CYS A 88 10.93 10.91 -3.92
CA CYS A 88 10.08 9.78 -3.48
C CYS A 88 8.75 10.26 -2.90
N GLY A 89 8.27 11.44 -3.23
CA GLY A 89 6.86 11.81 -3.03
C GLY A 89 6.18 12.15 -4.34
N ILE A 90 6.97 12.40 -5.40
CA ILE A 90 6.49 12.79 -6.73
C ILE A 90 6.21 11.55 -7.58
N ARG A 91 6.87 10.42 -7.31
CA ARG A 91 6.66 9.18 -8.08
C ARG A 91 5.50 8.33 -7.56
N GLU A 92 4.94 8.72 -6.42
CA GLU A 92 3.79 8.12 -5.74
C GLU A 92 2.46 8.82 -6.07
N LEU A 93 2.51 9.97 -6.75
CA LEU A 93 1.37 10.73 -7.26
C LEU A 93 1.12 10.42 -8.75
#